data_AF-A0A3P8V9Y4-F1
#
_entry.id   AF-A0A3P8V9Y4-F1
#
_cell.length_a   1.000
_cell.length_b   1.000
_cell.length_c   1.000
_cell.angle_alpha   90.00
_cell.angle_beta   90.00
_cell.angle_gamma   90.00
#
_symmetry.space_group_name_H-M   'P 1'
#
loop_
_entity.id
_entity.type
_entity.pdbx_description
1 polymer ?
#
loop_
_entity_poly.entity_id
_entity_poly.type
_entity_poly.pdbx_seq_one_letter_code
_entity_poly.pdbx_strand_id
1 'polypeptide(L)'
;MTDSGLLDKKLGVEDGGAGRKSKKKPKGEDAWRPLGPRDPFAMLDALPEKKQQEIQKALHLFALGPSPPRSLQEAERHTYRFWDTQPVRRLKDNATSHGPIVESEAGVRKDPYSLPQGFFWDTLDLNSSSVLRELCALLNDNYTEDDDNTFRHDFSPEYLQWTLQPPNWLTQWHCGVRVSANKKLVGFIAAAPAHLRVYET
;
A
#
# COMPACT_ATOMS: atom_id res chain seq x y z
N MET A 1 -15.07 58.68 -7.50
CA MET A 1 -15.02 58.43 -6.05
C MET A 1 -16.20 59.15 -5.43
N THR A 2 -17.27 58.41 -5.13
CA THR A 2 -18.51 58.81 -4.43
C THR A 2 -19.46 57.60 -4.52
N ASP A 3 -20.41 57.36 -3.62
CA ASP A 3 -20.30 57.36 -2.14
C ASP A 3 -21.33 56.35 -1.58
N SER A 4 -21.34 56.08 -0.27
CA SER A 4 -22.03 54.92 0.32
C SER A 4 -23.25 55.23 1.22
N GLY A 5 -24.26 54.34 1.18
CA GLY A 5 -25.20 54.10 2.29
C GLY A 5 -26.50 54.93 2.32
N LEU A 6 -27.42 54.73 3.29
CA LEU A 6 -27.71 53.54 4.13
C LEU A 6 -29.03 53.76 4.92
N LEU A 7 -30.04 52.88 4.77
CA LEU A 7 -31.24 52.75 5.63
C LEU A 7 -32.10 54.05 5.76
N ASP A 8 -33.24 54.15 6.46
CA ASP A 8 -34.09 53.18 7.19
C ASP A 8 -35.58 53.63 7.16
N LYS A 9 -36.53 52.69 7.23
CA LYS A 9 -37.75 52.73 8.10
C LYS A 9 -38.79 51.65 7.77
N LYS A 10 -39.47 51.19 8.83
CA LYS A 10 -40.55 50.19 8.88
C LYS A 10 -41.58 50.61 9.92
N LEU A 11 -42.88 50.35 9.71
CA LEU A 11 -43.94 50.13 10.73
C LEU A 11 -45.33 49.99 10.06
N GLY A 12 -46.24 49.19 10.66
CA GLY A 12 -47.63 49.01 10.20
C GLY A 12 -48.18 47.61 10.55
N VAL A 13 -49.27 47.55 11.34
CA VAL A 13 -49.87 46.35 11.97
C VAL A 13 -51.27 46.71 12.56
N GLU A 14 -52.18 45.79 12.92
CA GLU A 14 -52.16 44.30 12.81
C GLU A 14 -52.95 43.82 11.56
N ASP A 15 -54.09 43.09 11.54
CA ASP A 15 -54.97 42.47 12.55
C ASP A 15 -55.74 41.26 11.94
N GLY A 16 -56.26 40.36 12.80
CA GLY A 16 -57.56 39.71 12.62
C GLY A 16 -57.70 38.51 11.66
N GLY A 17 -57.92 37.30 12.20
CA GLY A 17 -58.62 36.22 11.48
C GLY A 17 -58.14 34.79 11.74
N ALA A 18 -58.96 33.98 12.43
CA ALA A 18 -58.58 32.60 12.80
C ALA A 18 -59.32 31.51 11.98
N GLY A 19 -58.55 30.55 11.45
CA GLY A 19 -58.92 29.13 11.45
C GLY A 19 -59.55 28.52 10.19
N ARG A 20 -58.77 27.64 9.52
CA ARG A 20 -59.17 26.23 9.22
C ARG A 20 -58.00 25.42 8.63
N LYS A 21 -57.87 24.15 9.02
CA LYS A 21 -56.89 23.21 8.44
C LYS A 21 -57.44 22.57 7.17
N SER A 22 -56.60 22.42 6.13
CA SER A 22 -56.86 21.51 5.00
C SER A 22 -55.56 20.86 4.55
N LYS A 23 -55.59 19.56 4.25
CA LYS A 23 -54.40 18.77 3.86
C LYS A 23 -54.08 18.99 2.38
N LYS A 24 -52.94 19.60 2.06
CA LYS A 24 -52.32 19.44 0.74
C LYS A 24 -51.40 18.21 0.76
N LYS A 25 -51.62 17.26 -0.16
CA LYS A 25 -50.61 16.24 -0.49
C LYS A 25 -49.40 16.92 -1.15
N PRO A 26 -48.16 16.45 -0.95
CA PRO A 26 -47.07 16.82 -1.84
C PRO A 26 -47.38 16.37 -3.28
N LYS A 27 -46.90 17.12 -4.27
CA LYS A 27 -46.92 16.67 -5.67
C LYS A 27 -46.00 15.44 -5.82
N GLY A 28 -46.30 14.58 -6.80
CA GLY A 28 -45.31 13.61 -7.28
C GLY A 28 -44.14 14.34 -7.95
N GLU A 29 -42.94 13.81 -7.79
CA GLU A 29 -41.73 14.35 -8.41
C GLU A 29 -41.57 13.87 -9.86
N ASP A 30 -40.98 14.70 -10.71
CA ASP A 30 -40.95 14.48 -12.16
C ASP A 30 -40.06 13.29 -12.56
N ALA A 31 -40.68 12.29 -13.20
CA ALA A 31 -40.08 10.99 -13.52
C ALA A 31 -38.97 10.97 -14.61
N TRP A 32 -38.38 12.13 -14.93
CA TRP A 32 -37.51 12.32 -16.12
C TRP A 32 -36.20 13.07 -15.83
N ARG A 33 -35.53 12.73 -14.73
CA ARG A 33 -34.07 12.95 -14.61
C ARG A 33 -33.37 11.59 -14.58
N PRO A 34 -32.35 11.34 -15.43
CA PRO A 34 -31.41 10.26 -15.19
C PRO A 34 -30.75 10.50 -13.83
N LEU A 35 -30.88 9.55 -12.90
CA LEU A 35 -30.12 9.63 -11.65
C LEU A 35 -28.64 9.53 -12.00
N GLY A 36 -27.84 10.48 -11.48
CA GLY A 36 -26.39 10.32 -11.45
C GLY A 36 -25.98 9.13 -10.58
N PRO A 37 -24.67 8.80 -10.51
CA PRO A 37 -24.16 7.79 -9.61
C PRO A 37 -24.69 8.03 -8.19
N ARG A 38 -25.45 7.06 -7.66
CA ARG A 38 -25.98 7.14 -6.30
C ARG A 38 -24.79 7.07 -5.34
N ASP A 39 -24.79 7.97 -4.36
CA ASP A 39 -23.76 7.99 -3.32
C ASP A 39 -23.70 6.63 -2.59
N PRO A 40 -22.54 5.93 -2.59
CA PRO A 40 -22.38 4.67 -1.89
C PRO A 40 -22.67 4.77 -0.39
N PHE A 41 -22.42 5.90 0.26
CA PHE A 41 -22.67 6.08 1.69
C PHE A 41 -24.16 6.21 1.97
N ALA A 42 -24.88 7.10 1.28
CA ALA A 42 -26.34 7.17 1.35
C ALA A 42 -27.04 5.85 0.96
N MET A 43 -26.43 5.03 0.09
CA MET A 43 -26.93 3.68 -0.20
C MET A 43 -26.65 2.65 0.91
N LEU A 44 -25.56 2.79 1.67
CA LEU A 44 -25.27 1.97 2.84
C LEU A 44 -26.19 2.34 4.01
N ASP A 45 -26.34 3.62 4.31
CA ASP A 45 -27.19 4.14 5.39
C ASP A 45 -28.68 3.81 5.18
N ALA A 46 -29.12 3.67 3.92
CA ALA A 46 -30.46 3.23 3.56
C ALA A 46 -30.72 1.72 3.73
N LEU A 47 -29.71 0.91 4.04
CA LEU A 47 -29.88 -0.51 4.36
C LEU A 47 -30.28 -0.71 5.83
N PRO A 48 -31.04 -1.78 6.16
CA PRO A 48 -31.29 -2.14 7.55
C PRO A 48 -30.00 -2.41 8.31
N GLU A 49 -29.92 -1.96 9.56
CA GLU A 49 -28.80 -2.10 10.51
C GLU A 49 -28.05 -3.44 10.38
N LYS A 50 -28.77 -4.57 10.38
CA LYS A 50 -28.16 -5.91 10.26
C LYS A 50 -27.31 -6.06 8.98
N LYS A 51 -27.78 -5.53 7.84
CA LYS A 51 -27.04 -5.55 6.57
C LYS A 51 -25.88 -4.57 6.56
N GLN A 52 -26.00 -3.42 7.21
CA GLN A 52 -24.86 -2.51 7.41
C GLN A 52 -23.76 -3.21 8.21
N GLN A 53 -24.11 -3.87 9.32
CA GLN A 53 -23.18 -4.65 10.12
C GLN A 53 -22.60 -5.87 9.38
N GLU A 54 -23.38 -6.56 8.54
CA GLU A 54 -22.89 -7.64 7.67
C GLU A 54 -21.87 -7.10 6.64
N ILE A 55 -22.11 -5.93 6.04
CA ILE A 55 -21.18 -5.26 5.12
C ILE A 55 -19.93 -4.76 5.86
N GLN A 56 -20.06 -4.15 7.04
CA GLN A 56 -18.93 -3.72 7.88
C GLN A 56 -18.07 -4.92 8.30
N LYS A 57 -18.68 -6.04 8.70
CA LYS A 57 -17.97 -7.29 9.02
C LYS A 57 -17.27 -7.87 7.79
N ALA A 58 -17.90 -7.84 6.62
CA ALA A 58 -17.26 -8.27 5.38
C ALA A 58 -16.09 -7.36 4.98
N LEU A 59 -16.24 -6.04 5.05
CA LEU A 59 -15.17 -5.06 4.79
C LEU A 59 -14.00 -5.23 5.78
N HIS A 60 -14.29 -5.45 7.06
CA HIS A 60 -13.29 -5.76 8.06
C HIS A 60 -12.58 -7.09 7.75
N LEU A 61 -13.31 -8.14 7.35
CA LEU A 61 -12.73 -9.43 6.96
C LEU A 61 -11.90 -9.36 5.66
N PHE A 62 -12.24 -8.45 4.72
CA PHE A 62 -11.45 -8.19 3.52
C PHE A 62 -10.23 -7.29 3.79
N ALA A 63 -10.31 -6.37 4.75
CA ALA A 63 -9.17 -5.59 5.24
C ALA A 63 -8.19 -6.46 6.03
N LEU A 64 -8.71 -7.46 6.76
CA LEU A 64 -7.98 -8.57 7.37
C LEU A 64 -7.58 -9.63 6.31
N GLY A 65 -7.00 -9.20 5.19
CA GLY A 65 -6.15 -10.07 4.39
C GLY A 65 -5.07 -10.68 5.30
N PRO A 66 -4.69 -11.95 5.13
CA PRO A 66 -3.88 -12.66 6.11
C PRO A 66 -2.53 -11.98 6.32
N SER A 67 -2.40 -11.31 7.47
CA SER A 67 -1.16 -10.69 7.91
C SER A 67 -0.05 -11.73 8.00
N PRO A 68 1.21 -11.38 7.68
CA PRO A 68 2.35 -12.27 7.95
C PRO A 68 2.32 -12.74 9.41
N PRO A 69 2.55 -14.03 9.68
CA PRO A 69 2.51 -14.56 11.04
C PRO A 69 3.57 -13.88 11.91
N ARG A 70 3.16 -13.30 13.04
CA ARG A 70 4.02 -12.47 13.91
C ARG A 70 4.62 -13.26 15.08
N SER A 71 4.09 -14.45 15.35
CA SER A 71 4.60 -15.40 16.34
C SER A 71 5.02 -16.73 15.72
N LEU A 72 5.92 -17.46 16.40
CA LEU A 72 6.33 -18.81 15.98
C LEU A 72 5.15 -19.79 15.88
N GLN A 73 4.16 -19.67 16.78
CA GLN A 73 2.98 -20.53 16.77
C GLN A 73 2.05 -20.27 15.56
N GLU A 74 1.98 -19.04 15.07
CA GLU A 74 1.28 -18.72 13.82
C GLU A 74 2.10 -19.18 12.62
N ALA A 75 3.42 -18.98 12.65
CA ALA A 75 4.34 -19.39 11.60
C ALA A 75 4.30 -20.91 11.35
N GLU A 76 4.30 -21.72 12.41
CA GLU A 76 4.12 -23.18 12.32
C GLU A 76 2.78 -23.62 11.71
N ARG A 77 1.76 -22.76 11.73
CA ARG A 77 0.41 -23.01 11.16
C ARG A 77 0.25 -22.43 9.75
N HIS A 78 1.16 -21.56 9.33
CA HIS A 78 1.10 -20.87 8.04
C HIS A 78 1.64 -21.75 6.90
N THR A 79 1.12 -21.57 5.68
CA THR A 79 1.52 -22.32 4.48
C THR A 79 2.32 -21.40 3.53
N TYR A 80 3.62 -21.63 3.39
CA TYR A 80 4.53 -20.67 2.76
C TYR A 80 4.85 -21.02 1.30
N ARG A 81 3.82 -21.02 0.43
CA ARG A 81 3.88 -21.45 -0.99
C ARG A 81 5.15 -21.05 -1.78
N PHE A 82 5.73 -19.88 -1.51
CA PHE A 82 7.02 -19.47 -2.07
C PHE A 82 8.20 -20.17 -1.36
N TRP A 83 8.40 -19.92 -0.07
CA TRP A 83 9.53 -20.46 0.70
C TRP A 83 9.59 -21.98 0.72
N ASP A 84 8.44 -22.66 0.63
CA ASP A 84 8.34 -24.13 0.54
C ASP A 84 9.02 -24.70 -0.73
N THR A 85 9.33 -23.87 -1.73
CA THR A 85 10.14 -24.22 -2.91
C THR A 85 11.61 -23.79 -2.82
N GLN A 86 11.97 -22.99 -1.81
CA GLN A 86 13.31 -22.42 -1.67
C GLN A 86 14.23 -23.33 -0.83
N PRO A 87 15.55 -23.32 -1.05
CA PRO A 87 16.54 -24.11 -0.30
C PRO A 87 16.82 -23.47 1.08
N VAL A 88 15.82 -23.50 1.96
CA VAL A 88 15.87 -22.99 3.34
C VAL A 88 15.38 -24.07 4.32
N ARG A 89 15.88 -24.04 5.57
CA ARG A 89 15.41 -24.96 6.62
C ARG A 89 13.92 -24.72 6.90
N ARG A 90 13.17 -25.80 7.15
CA ARG A 90 11.74 -25.72 7.50
C ARG A 90 11.59 -25.47 9.00
N LEU A 91 10.54 -24.77 9.41
CA LEU A 91 10.27 -24.45 10.84
C LEU A 91 10.13 -25.68 11.75
N LYS A 92 9.85 -26.86 11.17
CA LYS A 92 9.63 -28.13 11.87
C LYS A 92 10.76 -29.15 11.62
N ASP A 93 11.89 -28.68 11.11
CA ASP A 93 13.05 -29.51 10.79
C ASP A 93 14.11 -29.44 11.91
N ASN A 94 14.52 -30.60 12.40
CA ASN A 94 15.50 -30.75 13.48
C ASN A 94 16.93 -31.00 12.93
N ALA A 95 17.17 -30.77 11.63
CA ALA A 95 18.45 -31.03 10.95
C ALA A 95 19.68 -30.47 11.70
N THR A 96 20.48 -31.38 12.23
CA THR A 96 21.69 -31.08 13.01
C THR A 96 22.95 -30.90 12.13
N SER A 97 22.86 -31.16 10.82
CA SER A 97 23.98 -31.06 9.88
C SER A 97 24.29 -29.62 9.48
N HIS A 98 25.58 -29.26 9.48
CA HIS A 98 26.08 -27.98 9.00
C HIS A 98 26.60 -28.12 7.56
N GLY A 99 26.09 -27.30 6.63
CA GLY A 99 26.48 -27.35 5.22
C GLY A 99 25.40 -26.77 4.28
N PRO A 100 25.59 -26.86 2.95
CA PRO A 100 24.58 -26.51 1.96
C PRO A 100 23.30 -27.36 2.10
N ILE A 101 22.15 -26.77 1.79
CA ILE A 101 20.85 -27.47 1.76
C ILE A 101 20.63 -28.19 0.42
N VAL A 102 21.26 -27.69 -0.65
CA VAL A 102 21.32 -28.28 -1.99
C VAL A 102 22.77 -28.18 -2.46
N GLU A 103 23.32 -29.26 -3.03
CA GLU A 103 24.64 -29.25 -3.65
C GLU A 103 24.61 -28.48 -4.99
N SER A 104 25.73 -27.85 -5.36
CA SER A 104 25.77 -26.84 -6.44
C SER A 104 25.15 -27.31 -7.78
N GLU A 105 23.99 -26.75 -8.13
CA GLU A 105 23.33 -26.99 -9.42
C GLU A 105 24.22 -26.54 -10.60
N ALA A 106 24.31 -27.38 -11.63
CA ALA A 106 25.26 -27.17 -12.73
C ALA A 106 24.83 -26.12 -13.78
N GLY A 107 23.71 -25.41 -13.58
CA GLY A 107 23.11 -24.57 -14.63
C GLY A 107 22.25 -23.41 -14.12
N VAL A 108 22.87 -22.25 -13.90
CA VAL A 108 22.14 -20.99 -13.60
C VAL A 108 21.46 -20.44 -14.87
N ARG A 109 20.13 -20.22 -14.79
CA ARG A 109 19.27 -19.55 -15.79
C ARG A 109 19.89 -18.25 -16.29
N LYS A 110 19.80 -17.97 -17.60
CA LYS A 110 20.39 -16.78 -18.23
C LYS A 110 19.42 -15.61 -18.37
N ASP A 111 18.18 -15.88 -18.76
CA ASP A 111 17.15 -14.84 -18.92
C ASP A 111 16.58 -14.39 -17.56
N PRO A 112 16.29 -13.08 -17.36
CA PRO A 112 15.58 -12.61 -16.16
C PRO A 112 14.24 -13.31 -15.93
N TYR A 113 13.76 -13.31 -14.69
CA TYR A 113 12.41 -13.78 -14.36
C TYR A 113 11.33 -12.86 -14.98
N SER A 114 10.20 -13.44 -15.37
CA SER A 114 9.08 -12.67 -15.94
C SER A 114 8.39 -11.84 -14.86
N LEU A 115 8.22 -10.54 -15.10
CA LEU A 115 7.41 -9.64 -14.29
C LEU A 115 5.94 -9.62 -14.76
N PRO A 116 5.00 -9.14 -13.94
CA PRO A 116 3.63 -8.85 -14.38
C PRO A 116 3.60 -7.86 -15.55
N GLN A 117 2.52 -7.91 -16.35
CA GLN A 117 2.35 -7.02 -17.50
C GLN A 117 2.37 -5.54 -17.07
N GLY A 118 3.13 -4.71 -17.79
CA GLY A 118 3.27 -3.28 -17.51
C GLY A 118 4.46 -2.91 -16.62
N PHE A 119 5.29 -3.87 -16.21
CA PHE A 119 6.54 -3.64 -15.48
C PHE A 119 7.75 -4.19 -16.25
N PHE A 120 8.93 -3.66 -15.97
CA PHE A 120 10.20 -4.15 -16.51
C PHE A 120 11.33 -4.04 -15.46
N TRP A 121 12.36 -4.86 -15.60
CA TRP A 121 13.58 -4.80 -14.80
C TRP A 121 14.46 -3.62 -15.24
N ASP A 122 15.05 -2.93 -14.26
CA ASP A 122 16.05 -1.88 -14.47
C ASP A 122 17.28 -2.14 -13.60
N THR A 123 18.45 -1.71 -14.06
CA THR A 123 19.72 -1.86 -13.31
C THR A 123 20.12 -0.47 -12.80
N LEU A 124 20.01 -0.25 -11.50
CA LEU A 124 20.11 1.09 -10.93
C LEU A 124 21.58 1.51 -10.76
N ASP A 125 22.04 2.44 -11.59
CA ASP A 125 23.32 3.13 -11.35
C ASP A 125 23.18 4.13 -10.21
N LEU A 126 23.54 3.69 -9.00
CA LEU A 126 23.49 4.51 -7.78
C LEU A 126 24.52 5.65 -7.75
N ASN A 127 25.46 5.72 -8.71
CA ASN A 127 26.32 6.89 -8.90
C ASN A 127 25.53 8.07 -9.51
N SER A 128 24.38 7.81 -10.14
CA SER A 128 23.50 8.84 -10.65
C SER A 128 22.64 9.43 -9.53
N SER A 129 22.90 10.70 -9.20
CA SER A 129 22.14 11.48 -8.21
C SER A 129 20.64 11.57 -8.49
N SER A 130 20.16 11.32 -9.72
CA SER A 130 18.72 11.17 -9.96
C SER A 130 18.19 9.81 -9.50
N VAL A 131 18.86 8.73 -9.87
CA VAL A 131 18.45 7.35 -9.56
C VAL A 131 18.54 7.07 -8.06
N LEU A 132 19.60 7.56 -7.41
CA LEU A 132 19.77 7.44 -5.96
C LEU A 132 18.64 8.14 -5.20
N ARG A 133 18.18 9.32 -5.66
CA ARG A 133 17.02 10.02 -5.07
C ARG A 133 15.68 9.34 -5.37
N GLU A 134 15.52 8.71 -6.54
CA GLU A 134 14.35 7.86 -6.81
C GLU A 134 14.29 6.66 -5.83
N LEU A 135 15.45 6.09 -5.49
CA LEU A 135 15.53 4.98 -4.53
C LEU A 135 15.27 5.44 -3.09
N CYS A 136 15.84 6.58 -2.65
CA CYS A 136 15.49 7.20 -1.37
C CYS A 136 13.97 7.41 -1.25
N ALA A 137 13.35 8.01 -2.27
CA ALA A 137 11.90 8.24 -2.29
C ALA A 137 11.10 6.93 -2.24
N LEU A 138 11.51 5.90 -3.01
CA LEU A 138 10.86 4.59 -2.96
C LEU A 138 10.88 4.00 -1.54
N LEU A 139 12.03 4.02 -0.87
CA LEU A 139 12.17 3.43 0.46
C LEU A 139 11.43 4.27 1.52
N ASN A 140 11.63 5.58 1.56
CA ASN A 140 10.95 6.46 2.52
C ASN A 140 9.41 6.41 2.40
N ASP A 141 8.87 6.28 1.19
CA ASP A 141 7.42 6.21 0.95
C ASP A 141 6.81 4.83 1.26
N ASN A 142 7.57 3.73 1.21
CA ASN A 142 7.01 2.36 1.18
C ASN A 142 7.67 1.35 2.15
N TYR A 143 8.80 1.67 2.79
CA TYR A 143 9.53 0.77 3.69
C TYR A 143 9.25 1.14 5.16
N THR A 144 8.19 0.55 5.72
CA THR A 144 7.79 0.69 7.12
C THR A 144 8.05 -0.59 7.89
N GLU A 145 8.86 -0.54 8.95
CA GLU A 145 9.17 -1.73 9.77
C GLU A 145 8.18 -1.96 10.94
N ASP A 146 7.49 -0.91 11.40
CA ASP A 146 6.54 -0.99 12.51
C ASP A 146 5.09 -1.25 12.07
N ASP A 147 4.43 -2.22 12.71
CA ASP A 147 3.00 -2.52 12.55
C ASP A 147 2.09 -1.33 12.88
N ASP A 148 2.50 -0.50 13.85
CA ASP A 148 1.76 0.70 14.29
C ASP A 148 2.08 1.95 13.44
N ASN A 149 2.96 1.83 12.43
CA ASN A 149 3.42 2.95 11.58
C ASN A 149 3.92 4.15 12.43
N THR A 150 4.53 3.89 13.60
CA THR A 150 4.98 4.94 14.52
C THR A 150 6.35 5.50 14.12
N PHE A 151 7.27 4.64 13.66
CA PHE A 151 8.53 5.05 13.05
C PHE A 151 8.52 4.86 11.53
N ARG A 152 9.30 5.70 10.83
CA ARG A 152 9.72 5.48 9.44
C ARG A 152 11.19 5.84 9.32
N HIS A 153 11.95 5.00 8.63
CA HIS A 153 13.36 5.27 8.32
C HIS A 153 13.45 6.35 7.25
N ASP A 154 14.32 7.35 7.47
CA ASP A 154 14.67 8.36 6.46
C ASP A 154 16.02 7.99 5.84
N PHE A 155 15.96 7.33 4.68
CA PHE A 155 17.13 6.82 3.97
C PHE A 155 17.81 7.94 3.18
N SER A 156 18.83 8.55 3.78
CA SER A 156 19.66 9.55 3.09
C SER A 156 20.37 8.95 1.86
N PRO A 157 20.61 9.73 0.78
CA PRO A 157 21.36 9.28 -0.38
C PRO A 157 22.74 8.73 -0.02
N GLU A 158 23.44 9.39 0.90
CA GLU A 158 24.78 9.05 1.36
C GLU A 158 24.78 7.73 2.13
N TYR A 159 23.77 7.50 2.98
CA TYR A 159 23.58 6.24 3.70
C TYR A 159 23.29 5.07 2.76
N LEU A 160 22.41 5.25 1.77
CA LEU A 160 22.15 4.23 0.76
C LEU A 160 23.38 3.96 -0.10
N GLN A 161 24.11 4.98 -0.52
CA GLN A 161 25.33 4.79 -1.31
C GLN A 161 26.39 4.01 -0.51
N TRP A 162 26.63 4.37 0.76
CA TRP A 162 27.54 3.64 1.64
C TRP A 162 27.12 2.17 1.86
N THR A 163 25.83 1.93 2.09
CA THR A 163 25.27 0.58 2.35
C THR A 163 25.30 -0.32 1.10
N LEU A 164 25.04 0.26 -0.08
CA LEU A 164 24.83 -0.49 -1.33
C LEU A 164 26.08 -0.56 -2.22
N GLN A 165 27.12 0.25 -1.95
CA GLN A 165 28.41 0.22 -2.67
C GLN A 165 29.63 -0.22 -1.81
N PRO A 166 29.56 -1.32 -1.01
CA PRO A 166 30.73 -1.83 -0.29
C PRO A 166 31.79 -2.40 -1.25
N PRO A 167 33.05 -2.61 -0.81
CA PRO A 167 34.13 -3.10 -1.68
C PRO A 167 33.74 -4.35 -2.50
N ASN A 168 33.99 -4.31 -3.81
CA ASN A 168 33.60 -5.32 -4.80
C ASN A 168 32.08 -5.43 -5.08
N TRP A 169 31.28 -4.40 -4.77
CA TRP A 169 29.91 -4.27 -5.28
C TRP A 169 29.86 -4.29 -6.82
N LEU A 170 28.72 -4.69 -7.39
CA LEU A 170 28.50 -4.78 -8.83
C LEU A 170 27.12 -4.21 -9.17
N THR A 171 27.01 -3.34 -10.19
CA THR A 171 25.75 -2.62 -10.50
C THR A 171 24.60 -3.54 -10.85
N GLN A 172 24.86 -4.70 -11.49
CA GLN A 172 23.83 -5.71 -11.77
C GLN A 172 23.26 -6.41 -10.53
N TRP A 173 23.76 -6.10 -9.32
CA TRP A 173 23.14 -6.49 -8.06
C TRP A 173 22.17 -5.43 -7.50
N HIS A 174 22.04 -4.26 -8.15
CA HIS A 174 21.08 -3.20 -7.78
C HIS A 174 19.84 -3.30 -8.66
N CYS A 175 18.98 -4.29 -8.39
CA CYS A 175 17.86 -4.68 -9.23
C CYS A 175 16.61 -3.82 -8.93
N GLY A 176 16.29 -2.89 -9.84
CA GLY A 176 15.05 -2.11 -9.80
C GLY A 176 13.92 -2.74 -10.61
N VAL A 177 12.68 -2.41 -10.24
CA VAL A 177 11.47 -2.66 -11.02
C VAL A 177 10.81 -1.33 -11.34
N ARG A 178 10.58 -1.06 -12.62
CA ARG A 178 9.94 0.18 -13.11
C ARG A 178 8.66 -0.11 -13.86
N VAL A 179 7.71 0.83 -13.77
CA VAL A 179 6.48 0.82 -14.57
C VAL A 179 6.80 1.20 -16.02
N SER A 180 6.40 0.37 -16.98
CA SER A 180 6.76 0.53 -18.40
C SER A 180 6.28 1.85 -19.01
N ALA A 181 5.12 2.34 -18.60
CA ALA A 181 4.43 3.50 -19.18
C ALA A 181 4.96 4.87 -18.74
N ASN A 182 5.35 5.03 -17.47
CA ASN A 182 5.80 6.31 -16.90
C ASN A 182 7.20 6.25 -16.26
N LYS A 183 7.87 5.10 -16.33
CA LYS A 183 9.20 4.82 -15.77
C LYS A 183 9.34 4.97 -14.25
N LYS A 184 8.26 5.18 -13.49
CA LYS A 184 8.32 5.24 -12.01
C LYS A 184 8.95 3.96 -11.46
N LEU A 185 9.94 4.12 -10.57
CA LEU A 185 10.49 3.05 -9.75
C LEU A 185 9.45 2.61 -8.69
N VAL A 186 9.20 1.30 -8.59
CA VAL A 186 8.13 0.72 -7.78
C VAL A 186 8.54 -0.55 -7.02
N GLY A 187 9.79 -0.98 -7.17
CA GLY A 187 10.36 -2.09 -6.42
C GLY A 187 11.88 -2.09 -6.55
N PHE A 188 12.57 -2.62 -5.54
CA PHE A 188 14.02 -2.71 -5.50
C PHE A 188 14.45 -3.93 -4.67
N ILE A 189 15.54 -4.55 -5.07
CA ILE A 189 16.28 -5.52 -4.24
C ILE A 189 17.78 -5.39 -4.54
N ALA A 190 18.60 -5.50 -3.51
CA ALA A 190 20.05 -5.40 -3.59
C ALA A 190 20.75 -6.69 -3.14
N ALA A 191 21.93 -6.96 -3.70
CA ALA A 191 22.89 -7.89 -3.14
C ALA A 191 24.27 -7.23 -2.98
N ALA A 192 25.02 -7.66 -1.98
CA ALA A 192 26.36 -7.19 -1.67
C ALA A 192 27.27 -8.38 -1.31
N PRO A 193 28.59 -8.32 -1.55
CA PRO A 193 29.50 -9.42 -1.27
C PRO A 193 29.90 -9.41 0.21
N ALA A 194 29.81 -10.56 0.88
CA ALA A 194 30.23 -10.72 2.27
C ALA A 194 30.87 -12.09 2.52
N HIS A 195 31.96 -12.12 3.28
CA HIS A 195 32.52 -13.35 3.82
C HIS A 195 31.95 -13.60 5.23
N LEU A 196 31.15 -14.65 5.37
CA LEU A 196 30.49 -15.00 6.63
C LEU A 196 31.21 -16.19 7.29
N ARG A 197 31.71 -16.01 8.52
CA ARG A 197 32.08 -17.15 9.40
C ARG A 197 30.81 -17.59 10.13
N VAL A 198 30.36 -18.81 9.85
CA VAL A 198 29.20 -19.43 10.51
C VAL A 198 29.70 -20.62 11.31
N TYR A 199 29.45 -20.61 12.63
CA TYR A 199 30.09 -21.46 13.63
C TYR A 199 31.60 -21.28 13.76
N GLU A 200 32.18 -21.92 14.79
CA GLU A 200 33.62 -22.03 14.94
C GLU A 200 34.11 -23.37 14.41
N THR A 201 34.97 -23.31 13.40
CA THR A 201 36.07 -24.25 13.19
C THR A 201 37.26 -23.83 14.05
#